data_AF-A0A368FF15-F1
#
_entry.id   AF-A0A368FF15-F1
#
_cell.length_a   1.000
_cell.length_b   1.000
_cell.length_c   1.000
_cell.angle_alpha   90.00
_cell.angle_beta   90.00
_cell.angle_gamma   90.00
#
_symmetry.space_group_name_H-M   'P 1'
#
loop_
_entity.id
_entity.type
_entity.pdbx_description
1 polymer ?
#
loop_
_entity_poly.entity_id
_entity_poly.type
_entity_poly.pdbx_seq_one_letter_code
_entity_poly.pdbx_strand_id
1 'polypeptide(L)' 'MVAEKILNHPSVRVRDRSAVVEKLNAILKGGNEQLAVISDFDFTLTKSIDEKGQRCL' A
#
# COMPACT_ATOMS: atom_id res chain seq x y z
N MET A 1 -0.50 15.88 4.79
CA MET A 1 -0.25 15.29 3.44
C MET A 1 -0.98 13.95 3.29
N VAL A 2 -1.39 13.54 2.08
CA VAL A 2 -2.04 12.23 1.83
C VAL A 2 -1.21 11.06 2.40
N ALA A 3 0.12 11.15 2.30
CA ALA A 3 1.05 10.17 2.84
C ALA A 3 0.94 9.99 4.38
N GLU A 4 0.70 11.06 5.14
CA GLU A 4 0.62 10.96 6.61
C GLU A 4 -0.60 10.16 7.07
N LYS A 5 -1.73 10.29 6.35
CA LYS A 5 -2.94 9.54 6.67
C LYS A 5 -2.74 8.03 6.46
N ILE A 6 -1.98 7.64 5.42
CA ILE A 6 -1.65 6.24 5.14
C ILE A 6 -0.66 5.71 6.18
N LEU A 7 0.41 6.46 6.47
CA LEU A 7 1.48 6.03 7.36
C LEU A 7 1.07 5.93 8.84
N ASN A 8 -0.04 6.58 9.24
CA ASN A 8 -0.54 6.55 10.61
C ASN A 8 -1.66 5.50 10.83
N HIS A 9 -2.02 4.71 9.81
CA HIS A 9 -3.06 3.69 9.96
C HIS A 9 -2.58 2.53 10.86
N PRO A 10 -3.40 2.00 11.81
CA PRO A 10 -2.95 0.99 12.78
C PRO A 10 -2.41 -0.31 12.16
N SER A 11 -2.92 -0.70 10.98
CA SER A 11 -2.45 -1.89 10.26
C SER A 11 -1.16 -1.66 9.45
N VAL A 12 -0.66 -0.42 9.37
CA VAL A 12 0.53 -0.08 8.59
C VAL A 12 1.76 -0.10 9.49
N ARG A 13 2.74 -0.93 9.14
CA ARG A 13 4.04 -1.00 9.82
C ARG A 13 5.14 -0.67 8.83
N VAL A 14 5.97 0.32 9.14
CA VAL A 14 7.04 0.78 8.25
C VAL A 14 8.37 0.75 9.01
N ARG A 15 9.35 0.05 8.45
CA ARG A 15 10.68 -0.06 9.04
C ARG A 15 11.47 1.25 8.96
N ASP A 16 11.49 1.87 7.78
CA ASP A 16 12.16 3.16 7.52
C ASP A 16 11.15 4.13 6.91
N ARG A 17 10.71 5.09 7.73
CA ARG A 17 9.67 6.03 7.34
C ARG A 17 10.19 7.06 6.33
N SER A 18 11.43 7.50 6.48
CA SER A 18 12.04 8.52 5.62
C SER A 18 12.18 8.00 4.19
N ALA A 19 12.69 6.78 4.04
CA ALA A 19 12.83 6.15 2.72
C ALA A 19 11.48 5.94 2.00
N VAL A 20 10.41 5.63 2.73
CA VAL A 20 9.06 5.50 2.13
C VAL A 20 8.52 6.85 1.68
N VAL A 21 8.70 7.91 2.48
CA VAL A 21 8.27 9.27 2.09
C VAL A 21 9.00 9.74 0.83
N GLU A 22 10.31 9.49 0.74
CA GLU A 22 11.09 9.82 -0.45
C GLU A 22 10.57 9.10 -1.70
N LYS A 23 10.31 7.79 -1.61
CA LYS A 23 9.74 7.00 -2.72
C LYS A 23 8.36 7.48 -3.15
N LEU A 24 7.48 7.80 -2.20
CA LEU A 24 6.15 8.33 -2.51
C LEU A 24 6.23 9.68 -3.24
N ASN A 25 7.15 10.56 -2.82
CA ASN A 25 7.37 11.83 -3.50
C ASN A 25 7.93 11.64 -4.92
N ALA A 26 8.80 10.64 -5.13
CA ALA A 26 9.29 10.29 -6.47
C ALA A 26 8.15 9.80 -7.38
N ILE A 27 7.24 8.96 -6.88
CA ILE A 27 6.05 8.49 -7.61
C ILE A 27 5.16 9.68 -8.02
N LEU A 28 4.88 10.59 -7.09
CA LEU A 28 4.08 11.79 -7.38
C LEU A 28 4.73 12.70 -8.43
N LYS A 29 6.06 12.86 -8.38
CA LYS A 29 6.81 13.66 -9.34
C LYS A 29 6.82 13.03 -10.75
N GLY A 30 6.91 11.70 -10.84
CA GLY A 30 6.90 10.97 -12.10
C GLY A 30 5.55 11.01 -12.81
N GLY A 31 4.45 11.09 -12.04
CA GLY A 31 3.10 11.13 -12.59
C GLY A 31 2.70 9.85 -13.31
N ASN A 32 1.58 9.90 -14.04
CA ASN A 32 0.98 8.70 -14.66
C ASN A 32 1.89 8.04 -15.71
N GLU A 33 2.67 8.84 -16.44
CA GLU A 33 3.58 8.37 -17.50
C GLU A 33 4.71 7.48 -16.98
N GLN A 34 5.01 7.54 -15.67
CA GLN A 34 6.08 6.77 -15.03
C GLN A 34 5.56 5.77 -13.99
N LEU A 35 4.25 5.57 -13.91
CA LEU A 35 3.64 4.65 -12.96
C LEU A 35 3.24 3.36 -13.66
N ALA A 36 3.75 2.24 -13.16
CA ALA A 36 3.24 0.91 -13.46
C ALA A 36 2.85 0.22 -12.15
N VAL A 37 1.79 -0.59 -12.20
CA VAL A 37 1.33 -1.40 -11.07
C VAL A 37 1.54 -2.86 -11.43
N ILE A 38 2.31 -3.56 -10.61
CA ILE A 38 2.50 -5.02 -10.68
C ILE A 38 2.01 -5.56 -9.35
N SER A 39 1.01 -6.44 -9.39
CA SER A 39 0.39 -7.00 -8.20
C SER A 39 0.23 -8.51 -8.35
N ASP A 40 0.40 -9.21 -7.24
CA ASP A 40 -0.13 -10.56 -7.08
C ASP A 40 -1.67 -10.51 -7.01
N PHE A 41 -2.33 -11.66 -7.18
CA PHE A 41 -3.78 -11.76 -7.15
C PHE A 41 -4.31 -12.25 -5.79
N ASP A 42 -3.99 -13.49 -5.44
CA ASP A 42 -4.58 -14.14 -4.27
C ASP A 42 -4.13 -13.48 -2.96
N PHE A 43 -5.10 -13.14 -2.11
CA PHE A 43 -4.94 -12.48 -0.82
C PHE A 43 -4.23 -11.11 -0.85
N THR A 44 -4.00 -10.57 -2.06
CA THR A 44 -3.50 -9.22 -2.30
C THR A 44 -4.61 -8.34 -2.89
N LEU A 45 -5.19 -8.76 -4.02
CA LEU A 45 -6.37 -8.13 -4.61
C LEU A 45 -7.66 -8.76 -4.09
N THR A 46 -7.62 -10.07 -3.80
CA THR A 46 -8.73 -10.77 -3.14
C THR A 46 -8.60 -10.67 -1.62
N LYS A 47 -9.74 -10.72 -0.90
CA LYS A 47 -9.76 -10.65 0.56
C LYS A 47 -9.09 -11.89 1.16
N SER A 48 -8.26 -11.72 2.19
CA SER A 48 -7.70 -12.83 2.97
C SER A 48 -8.61 -13.33 4.09
N ILE A 49 -9.55 -12.48 4.52
CA ILE A 49 -10.55 -12.77 5.55
C ILE A 49 -11.93 -12.44 4.99
N ASP A 50 -12.88 -13.36 5.14
CA ASP A 50 -14.24 -13.22 4.64
C ASP A 50 -15.11 -12.35 5.57
N GLU A 51 -16.38 -12.18 5.19
CA GLU A 51 -17.36 -11.37 5.94
C GLU A 51 -17.74 -11.99 7.31
N LYS A 52 -17.43 -13.27 7.53
CA LYS A 52 -17.64 -14.00 8.79
C LYS A 52 -16.38 -14.02 9.66
N GLY A 53 -15.29 -13.36 9.23
CA GLY A 53 -14.02 -13.34 9.96
C GLY A 53 -13.17 -14.61 9.79
N GLN A 54 -13.51 -15.47 8.82
CA GLN A 54 -12.79 -16.70 8.52
C GLN A 54 -11.74 -16.47 7.44
N ARG A 55 -10.67 -17.28 7.42
CA ARG A 55 -9.71 -17.24 6.32
C ARG A 55 -10.37 -17.71 5.02
N CYS A 56 -10.18 -16.94 3.96
CA CYS A 56 -10.52 -17.38 2.62
C CYS A 56 -9.66 -18.60 2.24
N LEU A 57 -10.28 -19.60 1.58
CA LEU A 57 -9.62 -20.82 1.11
C LEU A 57 -9.09 -20.64 -0.32
#